data_AF-A0A8T5RUH3-F1
#
_entry.id   AF-A0A8T5RUH3-F1
#
_cell.length_a   1.000
_cell.length_b   1.000
_cell.length_c   1.000
_cell.angle_alpha   90.00
_cell.angle_beta   90.00
_cell.angle_gamma   90.00
#
_symmetry.space_group_name_H-M   'P 1'
#
loop_
_entity.id
_entity.type
_entity.pdbx_description
1 polymer ?
#
loop_
_entity_poly.entity_id
_entity_poly.type
_entity_poly.pdbx_seq_one_letter_code
_entity_poly.pdbx_strand_id
1 'polypeptide(L)'
;MIHDFLIIKDGLPLLFKNFSIAKNIFSEADSLILVSGFFSALNSFSDSFEDLGTISELKLSNNDLKLSFSKDSSIPNLIYIATYDEKSKPVNVLRILRKLSRNFLQKFSIDDIVNWKGNINEFKSFDDILTALVEEELKESDTGFKERVMALFKSVEEKINEETNLLTLKSKLDPPPNLPNYCNQVPRFTSLKKINPKYYLTGETSHKVYYQIDGKKSIRQITESLDLKHTQVYNICKNLIKLGFVSLI
;
A
#
# COMPACT_ATOMS: atom_id res chain seq x y z
N MET A 1 -10.87 22.99 -10.60
CA MET A 1 -11.52 22.46 -11.80
C MET A 1 -10.44 21.88 -12.66
N ILE A 2 -10.70 20.70 -13.22
CA ILE A 2 -9.79 20.04 -14.16
C ILE A 2 -9.83 20.80 -15.49
N HIS A 3 -8.65 21.11 -16.04
CA HIS A 3 -8.50 21.80 -17.32
C HIS A 3 -8.09 20.86 -18.44
N ASP A 4 -7.22 19.90 -18.17
CA ASP A 4 -6.71 18.96 -19.17
C ASP A 4 -6.66 17.54 -18.64
N PHE A 5 -6.88 16.58 -19.56
CA PHE A 5 -6.38 15.22 -19.43
C PHE A 5 -5.39 14.93 -20.54
N LEU A 6 -4.32 14.22 -20.18
CA LEU A 6 -3.31 13.72 -21.11
C LEU A 6 -2.93 12.29 -20.73
N ILE A 7 -2.94 11.40 -21.72
CA ILE A 7 -2.42 10.04 -21.60
C ILE A 7 -1.17 9.95 -22.48
N ILE A 8 -0.06 9.50 -21.90
CA ILE A 8 1.24 9.36 -22.59
C ILE A 8 1.66 7.91 -22.58
N LYS A 9 2.18 7.42 -23.71
CA LYS A 9 2.90 6.16 -23.80
C LYS A 9 4.24 6.37 -24.51
N ASP A 10 5.32 5.93 -23.88
CA ASP A 10 6.69 6.04 -24.41
C ASP A 10 7.06 7.46 -24.89
N GLY A 11 6.60 8.48 -24.15
CA GLY A 11 6.85 9.88 -24.49
C GLY A 11 6.02 10.43 -25.64
N LEU A 12 5.04 9.69 -26.15
CA LEU A 12 4.09 10.16 -27.14
C LEU A 12 2.68 10.34 -26.55
N PRO A 13 1.96 11.42 -26.92
CA PRO A 13 0.59 11.63 -26.48
C PRO A 13 -0.34 10.64 -27.17
N LEU A 14 -0.93 9.73 -26.39
CA LEU A 14 -1.97 8.79 -26.83
C LEU A 14 -3.31 9.51 -27.01
N LEU A 15 -3.65 10.35 -26.03
CA LEU A 15 -4.92 11.03 -25.96
C LEU A 15 -4.75 12.34 -25.19
N PHE A 16 -5.32 13.42 -25.71
CA PHE A 16 -5.34 14.71 -25.06
C PHE A 16 -6.75 15.31 -25.15
N LYS A 17 -7.24 15.84 -24.04
CA LYS A 17 -8.50 16.57 -24.00
C LYS A 17 -8.40 17.80 -23.13
N ASN A 18 -8.73 18.94 -23.72
CA ASN A 18 -8.80 20.24 -23.07
C ASN A 18 -10.27 20.59 -22.78
N PHE A 19 -10.55 20.99 -21.54
CA PHE A 19 -11.86 21.42 -21.04
C PHE A 19 -11.90 22.93 -20.76
N SER A 20 -10.77 23.62 -20.90
CA SER A 20 -10.64 25.04 -20.68
C SER A 20 -11.02 25.83 -21.93
N ILE A 21 -11.53 27.05 -21.78
CA ILE A 21 -11.68 27.98 -22.90
C ILE A 21 -10.32 28.59 -23.28
N ALA A 22 -9.40 28.68 -22.32
CA ALA A 22 -8.08 29.24 -22.52
C ALA A 22 -7.10 28.18 -23.04
N LYS A 23 -6.39 28.52 -24.13
CA LYS A 23 -5.23 27.75 -24.59
C LYS A 23 -4.17 27.70 -23.48
N ASN A 24 -3.63 26.53 -23.25
CA ASN A 24 -2.56 26.27 -22.32
C ASN A 24 -1.41 25.51 -23.00
N ILE A 25 -0.34 25.23 -22.26
CA ILE A 25 0.85 24.54 -22.78
C ILE A 25 0.54 23.16 -23.41
N PHE A 26 -0.58 22.53 -23.05
CA PHE A 26 -0.99 21.24 -23.61
C PHE A 26 -1.82 21.37 -24.89
N SER A 27 -2.37 22.55 -25.18
CA SER A 27 -3.29 22.77 -26.30
C SER A 27 -2.62 22.97 -27.67
N GLU A 28 -1.30 23.18 -27.69
CA GLU A 28 -0.51 23.31 -28.93
C GLU A 28 0.24 22.00 -29.20
N ALA A 29 0.19 21.49 -30.44
CA ALA A 29 0.73 20.17 -30.78
C ALA A 29 2.24 20.02 -30.50
N ASP A 30 3.04 21.03 -30.86
CA ASP A 30 4.49 21.01 -30.62
C ASP A 30 4.80 21.04 -29.11
N SER A 31 4.09 21.88 -28.37
CA SER A 31 4.19 21.98 -26.91
C SER A 31 3.74 20.68 -26.22
N LEU A 32 2.71 20.01 -26.74
CA LEU A 32 2.22 18.74 -26.22
C LEU A 32 3.26 17.62 -26.36
N ILE A 33 3.97 17.55 -27.50
CA ILE A 33 5.05 16.58 -27.72
C ILE A 33 6.20 16.85 -26.74
N LEU A 34 6.60 18.11 -26.56
CA LEU A 34 7.66 18.48 -25.61
C LEU A 34 7.30 18.10 -24.18
N VAL A 35 6.07 18.40 -23.77
CA VAL A 35 5.58 18.05 -22.43
C VAL A 35 5.50 16.52 -22.25
N SER A 36 5.02 15.82 -23.26
CA SER A 36 4.97 14.36 -23.27
C SER A 36 6.35 13.72 -23.12
N GLY A 37 7.34 14.20 -23.89
CA GLY A 37 8.73 13.78 -23.77
C GLY A 37 9.34 14.10 -22.40
N PHE A 38 9.07 15.30 -21.87
CA PHE A 38 9.51 15.69 -20.52
C PHE A 38 8.99 14.74 -19.44
N PHE A 39 7.69 14.41 -19.45
CA PHE A 39 7.12 13.51 -18.46
C PHE A 39 7.62 12.07 -18.59
N SER A 40 7.88 11.61 -19.81
CA SER A 40 8.50 10.31 -20.02
C SER A 40 9.92 10.27 -19.47
N ALA A 41 10.72 11.32 -19.73
CA ALA A 41 12.07 11.43 -19.20
C ALA A 41 12.07 11.55 -17.67
N LEU A 42 11.17 12.35 -17.10
CA LEU A 42 11.01 12.51 -15.66
C LEU A 42 10.62 11.18 -15.00
N ASN A 43 9.75 10.39 -15.64
CA ASN A 43 9.33 9.11 -15.10
C ASN A 43 10.42 8.05 -15.19
N SER A 44 11.14 7.97 -16.32
CA SER A 44 12.31 7.10 -16.45
C SER A 44 13.42 7.49 -15.46
N PHE A 45 13.62 8.79 -15.24
CA PHE A 45 14.51 9.31 -14.20
C PHE A 45 14.04 8.88 -12.81
N SER A 46 12.75 9.04 -12.48
CA SER A 46 12.19 8.60 -11.19
C SER A 46 12.35 7.10 -10.95
N ASP A 47 12.24 6.26 -11.98
CA ASP A 47 12.44 4.81 -11.86
C ASP A 47 13.92 4.46 -11.58
N SER A 48 14.86 5.36 -11.91
CA SER A 48 16.29 5.19 -11.62
C SER A 48 16.65 5.47 -10.16
N PHE A 49 15.71 5.94 -9.35
CA PHE A 49 15.89 6.21 -7.92
C PHE A 49 14.77 5.53 -7.12
N GLU A 50 15.03 4.32 -6.62
CA GLU A 50 14.08 3.53 -5.81
C GLU A 50 13.58 4.27 -4.54
N ASP A 51 14.35 5.25 -4.04
CA ASP A 51 14.12 5.97 -2.77
C ASP A 51 13.59 7.41 -2.91
N LEU A 52 13.37 7.91 -4.13
CA LEU A 52 12.68 9.19 -4.31
C LEU A 52 11.18 8.91 -4.18
N GLY A 53 10.60 9.29 -3.04
CA GLY A 53 9.17 9.13 -2.78
C GLY A 53 8.29 9.58 -3.95
N THR A 54 7.03 9.12 -3.98
CA THR A 54 6.13 9.35 -5.13
C THR A 54 5.93 10.83 -5.41
N ILE A 55 6.62 11.38 -6.40
CA ILE A 55 6.30 12.70 -6.97
C ILE A 55 4.93 12.51 -7.63
N SER A 56 3.89 13.11 -7.04
CA SER A 56 2.52 13.01 -7.56
C SER A 56 1.97 14.33 -8.05
N GLU A 57 2.64 15.45 -7.72
CA GLU A 57 2.18 16.80 -8.05
C GLU A 57 3.35 17.69 -8.45
N LEU A 58 3.16 18.49 -9.51
CA LEU A 58 4.07 19.56 -9.93
C LEU A 58 3.27 20.86 -10.01
N LYS A 59 3.81 21.95 -9.44
CA LYS A 59 3.24 23.30 -9.59
C LYS A 59 3.85 23.95 -10.83
N LEU A 60 2.99 24.42 -11.74
CA LEU A 60 3.44 25.17 -12.91
C LEU A 60 3.72 26.63 -12.49
N SER A 61 4.87 27.17 -12.87
CA SER A 61 5.35 28.49 -12.40
C SER A 61 4.64 29.69 -13.03
N ASN A 62 4.00 29.49 -14.19
CA ASN A 62 3.43 30.58 -14.99
C ASN A 62 1.89 30.68 -14.91
N ASN A 63 1.23 29.85 -14.10
CA ASN A 63 -0.21 29.89 -13.88
C ASN A 63 -0.57 29.25 -12.52
N ASP A 64 -1.79 29.47 -12.04
CA ASP A 64 -2.31 28.83 -10.83
C ASP A 64 -2.68 27.36 -11.05
N LEU A 65 -2.22 26.76 -12.16
CA LEU A 65 -2.48 25.37 -12.47
C LEU A 65 -1.48 24.47 -11.75
N LYS A 66 -2.04 23.43 -11.16
CA LYS A 66 -1.33 22.30 -10.58
C LYS A 66 -1.45 21.13 -11.53
N LEU A 67 -0.46 20.27 -11.52
CA LEU A 67 -0.42 19.07 -12.34
C LEU A 67 -0.31 17.87 -11.43
N SER A 68 -1.23 16.92 -11.58
CA SER A 68 -1.14 15.61 -10.96
C SER A 68 -0.92 14.54 -12.02
N PHE A 69 -0.16 13.50 -11.68
CA PHE A 69 0.03 12.37 -12.58
C PHE A 69 -0.02 11.03 -11.84
N SER A 70 -0.36 9.98 -12.58
CA SER A 70 -0.40 8.59 -12.12
C SER A 70 0.26 7.70 -13.16
N LYS A 71 1.21 6.87 -12.73
CA LYS A 71 1.81 5.81 -13.56
C LYS A 71 0.88 4.59 -13.58
N ASP A 72 0.82 3.89 -14.71
CA ASP A 72 0.20 2.57 -14.74
C ASP A 72 1.17 1.51 -14.21
N SER A 73 0.65 0.51 -13.50
CA SER A 73 1.46 -0.60 -12.97
C SER A 73 1.57 -1.78 -13.93
N SER A 74 0.69 -1.88 -14.91
CA SER A 74 0.56 -3.03 -15.81
C SER A 74 1.23 -2.76 -17.15
N ILE A 75 1.19 -1.52 -17.62
CA ILE A 75 1.78 -1.10 -18.90
C ILE A 75 2.97 -0.18 -18.64
N PRO A 76 4.19 -0.56 -19.06
CA PRO A 76 5.38 0.26 -18.85
C PRO A 76 5.27 1.58 -19.62
N ASN A 77 5.77 2.66 -19.02
CA ASN A 77 5.77 4.03 -19.57
C ASN A 77 4.38 4.57 -19.95
N LEU A 78 3.29 4.02 -19.39
CA LEU A 78 1.96 4.58 -19.54
C LEU A 78 1.66 5.53 -18.37
N ILE A 79 1.35 6.77 -18.69
CA ILE A 79 1.23 7.86 -17.73
C ILE A 79 -0.07 8.61 -17.98
N TYR A 80 -0.84 8.81 -16.91
CA TYR A 80 -2.06 9.60 -16.91
C TYR A 80 -1.80 10.92 -16.19
N ILE A 81 -2.13 12.03 -16.83
CA ILE A 81 -1.86 13.38 -16.35
C ILE A 81 -3.15 14.18 -16.34
N ALA A 82 -3.33 14.99 -15.30
CA ALA A 82 -4.39 15.99 -15.23
C ALA A 82 -3.82 17.33 -14.74
N THR A 83 -4.30 18.42 -15.35
CA THR A 83 -4.06 19.78 -14.84
C THR A 83 -5.33 20.31 -14.19
N TYR A 84 -5.18 21.11 -13.13
CA TYR A 84 -6.31 21.65 -12.39
C TYR A 84 -5.97 22.96 -11.67
N ASP A 85 -6.97 23.82 -11.49
CA ASP A 85 -6.86 25.02 -10.65
C ASP A 85 -7.16 24.71 -9.17
N GLU A 86 -7.07 25.73 -8.32
CA GLU A 86 -7.31 25.63 -6.87
C GLU A 86 -8.72 25.17 -6.46
N LYS A 87 -9.70 25.21 -7.36
CA LYS A 87 -11.07 24.74 -7.05
C LYS A 87 -11.13 23.21 -6.93
N SER A 88 -10.16 22.48 -7.49
CA SER A 88 -10.07 21.03 -7.35
C SER A 88 -9.03 20.66 -6.30
N LYS A 89 -9.36 19.66 -5.49
CA LYS A 89 -8.42 19.11 -4.49
C LYS A 89 -7.52 18.05 -5.13
N PRO A 90 -6.20 18.05 -4.87
CA PRO A 90 -5.27 17.05 -5.42
C PRO A 90 -5.72 15.60 -5.19
N VAL A 91 -6.26 15.30 -4.00
CA VAL A 91 -6.76 13.96 -3.65
C VAL A 91 -7.92 13.52 -4.56
N ASN A 92 -8.83 14.44 -4.91
CA ASN A 92 -9.95 14.15 -5.81
C ASN A 92 -9.44 13.90 -7.24
N VAL A 93 -8.48 14.72 -7.69
CA VAL A 93 -7.86 14.57 -9.01
C VAL A 93 -7.12 13.24 -9.14
N LEU A 94 -6.31 12.86 -8.15
CA LEU A 94 -5.66 11.54 -8.11
C LEU A 94 -6.66 10.39 -8.14
N ARG A 95 -7.80 10.51 -7.45
CA ARG A 95 -8.88 9.51 -7.52
C ARG A 95 -9.46 9.42 -8.93
N ILE A 96 -9.68 10.56 -9.59
CA ILE A 96 -10.17 10.58 -10.97
C ILE A 96 -9.15 9.96 -11.91
N LEU A 97 -7.86 10.25 -11.76
CA LEU A 97 -6.79 9.60 -12.54
C LEU A 97 -6.80 8.07 -12.37
N ARG A 98 -7.05 7.56 -11.16
CA ARG A 98 -7.22 6.11 -10.93
C ARG A 98 -8.48 5.53 -11.56
N LYS A 99 -9.59 6.29 -11.61
CA LYS A 99 -10.80 5.88 -12.34
C LYS A 99 -10.55 5.87 -13.85
N LEU A 100 -9.87 6.91 -14.33
CA LEU A 100 -9.48 7.09 -15.72
C LEU A 100 -8.62 5.91 -16.18
N SER A 101 -7.57 5.55 -15.44
CA SER A 101 -6.72 4.41 -15.80
C SER A 101 -7.51 3.10 -15.91
N ARG A 102 -8.37 2.81 -14.91
CA ARG A 102 -9.23 1.62 -14.91
C ARG A 102 -10.19 1.60 -16.10
N ASN A 103 -10.88 2.71 -16.35
CA ASN A 103 -11.83 2.80 -17.46
C ASN A 103 -11.11 2.70 -18.82
N PHE A 104 -9.90 3.24 -18.93
CA PHE A 104 -9.10 3.17 -20.15
C PHE A 104 -8.72 1.72 -20.46
N LEU A 105 -8.19 0.98 -19.48
CA LEU A 105 -7.83 -0.43 -19.62
C LEU A 105 -9.03 -1.39 -19.73
N GLN A 106 -10.22 -0.96 -19.29
CA GLN A 106 -11.45 -1.70 -19.53
C GLN A 106 -11.96 -1.53 -20.97
N LYS A 107 -11.74 -0.35 -21.57
CA LYS A 107 -12.21 -0.05 -22.93
C LYS A 107 -11.25 -0.53 -24.01
N PHE A 108 -9.95 -0.39 -23.77
CA PHE A 108 -8.90 -0.75 -24.73
C PHE A 108 -8.05 -1.86 -24.13
N SER A 109 -7.76 -2.89 -24.92
CA SER A 109 -6.94 -3.99 -24.43
C SER A 109 -5.51 -3.53 -24.21
N ILE A 110 -4.79 -4.24 -23.33
CA ILE A 110 -3.37 -3.98 -23.09
C ILE A 110 -2.59 -4.12 -24.42
N ASP A 111 -2.95 -5.09 -25.26
CA ASP A 111 -2.30 -5.34 -26.54
C ASP A 111 -2.47 -4.17 -27.52
N ASP A 112 -3.65 -3.54 -27.56
CA ASP A 112 -3.89 -2.37 -28.43
C ASP A 112 -2.99 -1.19 -28.01
N ILE A 113 -2.83 -1.00 -26.70
CA ILE A 113 -2.04 0.11 -26.15
C ILE A 113 -0.54 -0.15 -26.32
N VAL A 114 -0.07 -1.38 -26.10
CA VAL A 114 1.34 -1.76 -26.22
C VAL A 114 1.80 -1.76 -27.69
N ASN A 115 0.94 -2.21 -28.60
CA ASN A 115 1.27 -2.28 -30.03
C ASN A 115 0.88 -1.01 -30.81
N TRP A 116 0.47 0.05 -30.10
CA TRP A 116 0.07 1.30 -30.71
C TRP A 116 1.20 1.92 -31.55
N LYS A 117 0.88 2.33 -32.79
CA LYS A 117 1.84 2.85 -33.77
C LYS A 117 1.69 4.35 -34.04
N GLY A 118 1.18 5.11 -33.07
CA GLY A 118 1.08 6.58 -33.17
C GLY A 118 -0.23 7.12 -33.76
N ASN A 119 -1.23 6.28 -34.02
CA ASN A 119 -2.54 6.76 -34.49
C ASN A 119 -3.37 7.35 -33.32
N ILE A 120 -3.39 8.67 -33.20
CA ILE A 120 -4.08 9.38 -32.10
C ILE A 120 -5.61 9.18 -32.14
N ASN A 121 -6.18 8.86 -33.31
CA ASN A 121 -7.63 8.66 -33.45
C ASN A 121 -8.13 7.34 -32.85
N GLU A 122 -7.24 6.38 -32.59
CA GLU A 122 -7.57 5.04 -32.09
C GLU A 122 -8.28 5.08 -30.73
N PHE A 123 -7.94 6.08 -29.91
CA PHE A 123 -8.48 6.25 -28.55
C PHE A 123 -9.55 7.35 -28.45
N LYS A 124 -9.93 7.99 -29.55
CA LYS A 124 -10.85 9.14 -29.56
C LYS A 124 -12.22 8.82 -28.98
N SER A 125 -12.66 7.56 -29.08
CA SER A 125 -13.92 7.10 -28.48
C SER A 125 -13.92 7.21 -26.94
N PHE A 126 -12.79 7.45 -26.30
CA PHE A 126 -12.68 7.65 -24.85
C PHE A 126 -13.09 9.06 -24.41
N ASP A 127 -13.22 10.02 -25.34
CA ASP A 127 -13.53 11.41 -25.03
C ASP A 127 -14.82 11.58 -24.20
N ASP A 128 -15.84 10.77 -24.46
CA ASP A 128 -17.12 10.81 -23.72
C ASP A 128 -16.94 10.42 -22.26
N ILE A 129 -16.08 9.43 -22.00
CA ILE A 129 -15.76 8.97 -20.63
C ILE A 129 -14.98 10.06 -19.90
N LEU A 130 -14.05 10.74 -20.58
CA LEU A 130 -13.32 11.87 -20.00
C LEU A 130 -14.28 13.01 -19.60
N THR A 131 -15.27 13.34 -20.44
CA THR A 131 -16.29 14.35 -20.10
C THR A 131 -17.08 13.93 -18.86
N ALA A 132 -17.54 12.68 -18.81
CA ALA A 132 -18.31 12.17 -17.68
C ALA A 132 -17.52 12.22 -16.35
N LEU A 133 -16.21 11.96 -16.40
CA LEU A 133 -15.33 12.04 -15.22
C LEU A 133 -15.19 13.48 -14.68
N VAL A 134 -15.10 14.48 -15.56
CA VAL A 134 -15.06 15.90 -15.14
C VAL A 134 -16.40 16.32 -14.53
N GLU A 135 -17.51 15.92 -15.15
CA GLU A 135 -18.83 16.20 -14.57
C GLU A 135 -19.04 15.52 -13.21
N GLU A 136 -18.51 14.32 -13.02
CA GLU A 136 -18.53 13.64 -11.73
C GLU A 136 -17.76 14.43 -10.67
N GLU A 137 -16.59 14.99 -11.01
CA GLU A 137 -15.80 15.85 -10.10
C GLU A 137 -16.60 17.06 -9.62
N LEU A 138 -17.31 17.72 -10.55
CA LEU A 138 -18.15 18.88 -10.25
C LEU A 138 -19.36 18.53 -9.37
N LYS A 139 -19.88 17.30 -9.50
CA LYS A 139 -21.03 16.79 -8.71
C LYS A 139 -20.61 16.19 -7.38
N GLU A 140 -19.36 15.76 -7.23
CA GLU A 140 -18.82 15.21 -5.99
C GLU A 140 -18.62 16.32 -4.95
N SER A 141 -19.67 16.59 -4.16
CA SER A 141 -19.56 17.43 -2.97
C SER A 141 -18.64 16.80 -1.92
N ASP A 142 -17.93 17.64 -1.16
CA ASP A 142 -17.09 17.23 -0.03
C ASP A 142 -17.83 16.33 0.98
N THR A 143 -19.17 16.48 1.08
CA THR A 143 -20.03 15.65 1.93
C THR A 143 -20.07 14.19 1.49
N GLY A 144 -20.25 13.90 0.19
CA GLY A 144 -20.29 12.54 -0.31
C GLY A 144 -18.94 11.82 -0.22
N PHE A 145 -17.82 12.55 -0.23
CA PHE A 145 -16.50 11.96 0.05
C PHE A 145 -16.35 11.58 1.52
N LYS A 146 -16.67 12.48 2.46
CA LYS A 146 -16.60 12.20 3.90
C LYS A 146 -17.47 11.02 4.29
N GLU A 147 -18.69 10.92 3.76
CA GLU A 147 -19.58 9.80 4.01
C GLU A 147 -19.00 8.46 3.52
N ARG A 148 -18.39 8.42 2.33
CA ARG A 148 -17.74 7.20 1.82
C ARG A 148 -16.50 6.83 2.62
N VAL A 149 -15.70 7.80 3.04
CA VAL A 149 -14.53 7.56 3.89
C VAL A 149 -14.98 7.03 5.25
N MET A 150 -16.00 7.63 5.86
CA MET A 150 -16.60 7.13 7.10
C MET A 150 -17.20 5.74 6.93
N ALA A 151 -17.89 5.46 5.83
CA ALA A 151 -18.42 4.13 5.53
C ALA A 151 -17.30 3.10 5.33
N LEU A 152 -16.18 3.48 4.71
CA LEU A 152 -15.00 2.61 4.59
C LEU A 152 -14.36 2.34 5.95
N PHE A 153 -14.11 3.37 6.76
CA PHE A 153 -13.59 3.21 8.11
C PHE A 153 -14.52 2.33 8.96
N LYS A 154 -15.83 2.56 8.87
CA LYS A 154 -16.84 1.75 9.55
C LYS A 154 -16.83 0.30 9.05
N SER A 155 -16.73 0.07 7.74
CA SER A 155 -16.66 -1.30 7.18
C SER A 155 -15.38 -2.03 7.57
N VAL A 156 -14.26 -1.30 7.72
CA VAL A 156 -12.98 -1.84 8.17
C VAL A 156 -13.03 -2.11 9.66
N GLU A 157 -13.61 -1.21 10.46
CA GLU A 157 -13.83 -1.40 11.88
C GLU A 157 -14.79 -2.57 12.15
N GLU A 158 -15.87 -2.69 11.37
CA GLU A 158 -16.80 -3.82 11.39
C GLU A 158 -16.10 -5.12 11.00
N LYS A 159 -15.28 -5.15 9.94
CA LYS A 159 -14.49 -6.34 9.56
C LYS A 159 -13.42 -6.71 10.58
N ILE A 160 -12.73 -5.71 11.16
CA ILE A 160 -11.75 -5.95 12.23
C ILE A 160 -12.47 -6.47 13.46
N ASN A 161 -13.62 -5.88 13.83
CA ASN A 161 -14.41 -6.36 14.96
C ASN A 161 -15.01 -7.74 14.69
N GLU A 162 -15.44 -8.05 13.47
CA GLU A 162 -15.87 -9.39 13.06
C GLU A 162 -14.71 -10.39 13.09
N GLU A 163 -13.53 -10.04 12.60
CA GLU A 163 -12.33 -10.88 12.72
C GLU A 163 -11.91 -11.06 14.19
N THR A 164 -12.00 -10.01 15.00
CA THR A 164 -11.68 -10.05 16.43
C THR A 164 -12.71 -10.87 17.19
N ASN A 165 -14.00 -10.77 16.82
CA ASN A 165 -15.10 -11.56 17.33
C ASN A 165 -15.01 -13.01 16.86
N LEU A 166 -14.60 -13.27 15.61
CA LEU A 166 -14.34 -14.60 15.07
C LEU A 166 -13.07 -15.21 15.69
N LEU A 167 -12.05 -14.42 16.02
CA LEU A 167 -10.87 -14.85 16.76
C LEU A 167 -11.21 -15.12 18.23
N THR A 168 -12.09 -14.33 18.85
CA THR A 168 -12.59 -14.59 20.22
C THR A 168 -13.65 -15.69 20.27
N LEU A 169 -14.37 -15.96 19.18
CA LEU A 169 -15.29 -17.10 19.04
C LEU A 169 -14.51 -18.37 18.70
N LYS A 170 -13.52 -18.33 17.80
CA LYS A 170 -12.59 -19.44 17.52
C LYS A 170 -11.73 -19.78 18.74
N SER A 171 -11.31 -18.80 19.55
CA SER A 171 -10.61 -19.08 20.81
C SER A 171 -11.52 -19.68 21.88
N LYS A 172 -12.84 -19.55 21.74
CA LYS A 172 -13.84 -20.13 22.64
C LYS A 172 -14.44 -21.45 22.14
N LEU A 173 -14.37 -21.77 20.85
CA LEU A 173 -15.10 -22.90 20.25
C LEU A 173 -14.26 -24.02 19.64
N ASP A 174 -12.95 -23.85 19.43
CA ASP A 174 -12.10 -24.96 18.94
C ASP A 174 -10.87 -25.20 19.84
N PRO A 175 -10.54 -26.45 20.21
CA PRO A 175 -9.23 -26.77 20.76
C PRO A 175 -8.14 -26.44 19.72
N PRO A 176 -6.99 -25.86 20.11
CA PRO A 176 -6.06 -25.23 19.18
C PRO A 176 -5.52 -26.24 18.15
N PRO A 177 -5.71 -26.00 16.83
CA PRO A 177 -5.19 -26.90 15.81
C PRO A 177 -3.68 -26.65 15.64
N ASN A 178 -2.89 -27.72 15.76
CA ASN A 178 -1.46 -27.81 15.47
C ASN A 178 -0.57 -26.71 16.09
N LEU A 179 -0.54 -26.64 17.43
CA LEU A 179 0.62 -26.07 18.10
C LEU A 179 1.88 -26.88 17.72
N PRO A 180 3.02 -26.23 17.41
CA PRO A 180 4.27 -26.93 17.19
C PRO A 180 4.61 -27.85 18.35
N ASN A 181 5.17 -29.04 18.08
CA ASN A 181 5.46 -30.06 19.09
C ASN A 181 6.24 -29.54 20.32
N TYR A 182 7.06 -28.49 20.12
CA TYR A 182 7.83 -27.88 21.20
C TYR A 182 6.98 -27.10 22.23
N CYS A 183 5.75 -26.70 21.91
CA CYS A 183 4.90 -25.93 22.82
C CYS A 183 4.45 -26.75 24.04
N ASN A 184 4.41 -28.08 23.90
CA ASN A 184 4.05 -29.01 24.98
C ASN A 184 5.25 -29.41 25.84
N GLN A 185 6.47 -29.07 25.43
CA GLN A 185 7.68 -29.44 26.16
C GLN A 185 7.79 -28.67 27.48
N VAL A 186 8.22 -29.36 28.52
CA VAL A 186 8.38 -28.81 29.87
C VAL A 186 9.86 -28.55 30.15
N PRO A 187 10.30 -27.28 30.22
CA PRO A 187 11.66 -26.96 30.64
C PRO A 187 11.86 -27.31 32.11
N ARG A 188 12.93 -28.05 32.40
CA ARG A 188 13.35 -28.43 33.75
C ARG A 188 14.82 -28.11 33.95
N PHE A 189 15.19 -27.62 35.12
CA PHE A 189 16.59 -27.41 35.46
C PHE A 189 17.34 -28.75 35.53
N THR A 190 18.50 -28.80 34.88
CA THR A 190 19.41 -29.97 34.88
C THR A 190 20.18 -30.10 36.18
N SER A 191 20.35 -29.00 36.93
CA SER A 191 21.07 -28.97 38.19
C SER A 191 20.18 -28.52 39.35
N LEU A 192 20.49 -29.00 40.55
CA LEU A 192 19.80 -28.62 41.79
C LEU A 192 20.11 -27.18 42.24
N LYS A 193 21.19 -26.57 41.72
CA LYS A 193 21.62 -25.22 42.06
C LYS A 193 21.14 -24.23 41.00
N LYS A 194 20.21 -23.36 41.36
CA LYS A 194 19.77 -22.25 40.50
C LYS A 194 20.95 -21.30 40.26
N ILE A 195 21.25 -21.03 38.99
CA ILE A 195 22.21 -20.01 38.60
C ILE A 195 21.57 -18.61 38.69
N ASN A 196 22.39 -17.57 38.78
CA ASN A 196 21.93 -16.20 38.61
C ASN A 196 21.90 -15.86 37.10
N PRO A 197 20.71 -15.65 36.50
CA PRO A 197 20.58 -15.46 35.05
C PRO A 197 21.24 -14.17 34.55
N LYS A 198 21.51 -13.18 35.42
CA LYS A 198 22.17 -11.92 35.04
C LYS A 198 23.60 -12.09 34.53
N TYR A 199 24.28 -13.17 34.91
CA TYR A 199 25.65 -13.43 34.48
C TYR A 199 25.75 -14.20 33.15
N TYR A 200 24.65 -14.80 32.69
CA TYR A 200 24.66 -15.75 31.57
C TYR A 200 23.66 -15.42 30.46
N LEU A 201 22.63 -14.60 30.74
CA LEU A 201 21.60 -14.21 29.79
C LEU A 201 21.59 -12.71 29.58
N THR A 202 21.57 -12.28 28.33
CA THR A 202 21.33 -10.90 27.93
C THR A 202 19.84 -10.69 27.64
N GLY A 203 19.30 -9.56 28.10
CA GLY A 203 17.90 -9.18 27.92
C GLY A 203 16.96 -9.55 29.09
N GLU A 204 16.10 -8.61 29.47
CA GLU A 204 15.14 -8.77 30.57
C GLU A 204 14.11 -9.88 30.32
N THR A 205 13.74 -10.10 29.05
CA THR A 205 12.83 -11.17 28.63
C THR A 205 13.42 -12.55 28.92
N SER A 206 14.71 -12.74 28.68
CA SER A 206 15.44 -13.97 29.00
C SER A 206 15.46 -14.25 30.50
N HIS A 207 15.61 -13.21 31.34
CA HIS A 207 15.54 -13.33 32.80
C HIS A 207 14.14 -13.73 33.25
N LYS A 208 13.10 -13.06 32.73
CA LYS A 208 11.69 -13.36 33.05
C LYS A 208 11.31 -14.79 32.68
N VAL A 209 11.73 -15.27 31.51
CA VAL A 209 11.52 -16.67 31.09
C VAL A 209 12.24 -17.63 32.02
N TYR A 210 13.51 -17.38 32.37
CA TYR A 210 14.27 -18.23 33.30
C TYR A 210 13.58 -18.36 34.67
N TYR A 211 13.03 -17.26 35.21
CA TYR A 211 12.32 -17.28 36.51
C TYR A 211 10.98 -18.03 36.48
N GLN A 212 10.37 -18.20 35.30
CA GLN A 212 9.13 -18.97 35.14
C GLN A 212 9.35 -20.48 34.96
N ILE A 213 10.60 -20.93 34.76
CA ILE A 213 10.93 -22.35 34.66
C ILE A 213 10.87 -22.97 36.07
N ASP A 214 9.94 -23.89 36.27
CA ASP A 214 9.72 -24.61 37.53
C ASP A 214 9.68 -26.13 37.38
N GLY A 215 9.86 -26.64 36.16
CA GLY A 215 9.76 -28.07 35.84
C GLY A 215 8.34 -28.62 35.79
N LYS A 216 7.31 -27.76 35.87
CA LYS A 216 5.90 -28.14 35.75
C LYS A 216 5.20 -27.40 34.62
N LYS A 217 5.58 -26.15 34.35
CA LYS A 217 4.99 -25.33 33.29
C LYS A 217 5.55 -25.70 31.93
N SER A 218 4.69 -25.97 30.95
CA SER A 218 5.10 -26.13 29.56
C SER A 218 5.51 -24.80 28.93
N ILE A 219 6.22 -24.85 27.80
CA ILE A 219 6.56 -23.65 27.02
C ILE A 219 5.31 -22.83 26.70
N ARG A 220 4.18 -23.47 26.39
CA ARG A 220 2.89 -22.80 26.21
C ARG A 220 2.46 -22.02 27.45
N GLN A 221 2.47 -22.65 28.62
CA GLN A 221 2.05 -22.01 29.88
C GLN A 221 2.97 -20.86 30.28
N ILE A 222 4.28 -20.99 30.04
CA ILE A 222 5.26 -19.90 30.25
C ILE A 222 4.98 -18.74 29.29
N THR A 223 4.65 -19.06 28.03
CA THR A 223 4.30 -18.06 27.01
C THR A 223 3.04 -17.28 27.40
N GLU A 224 1.97 -17.98 27.77
CA GLU A 224 0.70 -17.39 28.19
C GLU A 224 0.88 -16.52 29.46
N SER A 225 1.75 -16.92 30.39
CA SER A 225 2.01 -16.14 31.61
C SER A 225 2.81 -14.84 31.41
N LEU A 226 3.56 -14.75 30.32
CA LEU A 226 4.47 -13.62 30.05
C LEU A 226 4.01 -12.76 28.87
N ASP A 227 2.89 -13.12 28.22
CA ASP A 227 2.37 -12.47 27.02
C ASP A 227 3.43 -12.32 25.91
N LEU A 228 4.18 -13.41 25.66
CA LEU A 228 5.27 -13.46 24.67
C LEU A 228 4.88 -14.31 23.45
N LYS A 229 5.71 -14.30 22.39
CA LYS A 229 5.55 -15.24 21.28
C LYS A 229 6.14 -16.61 21.63
N HIS A 230 5.47 -17.71 21.29
CA HIS A 230 5.94 -19.09 21.56
C HIS A 230 7.36 -19.36 21.04
N THR A 231 7.71 -18.80 19.88
CA THR A 231 9.04 -18.92 19.26
C THR A 231 10.14 -18.24 20.09
N GLN A 232 9.83 -17.14 20.77
CA GLN A 232 10.78 -16.43 21.63
C GLN A 232 11.09 -17.24 22.88
N VAL A 233 10.07 -17.78 23.55
CA VAL A 233 10.24 -18.62 24.74
C VAL A 233 11.02 -19.90 24.39
N TYR A 234 10.67 -20.55 23.27
CA TYR A 234 11.39 -21.73 22.79
C TYR A 234 12.87 -21.44 22.49
N ASN A 235 13.18 -20.33 21.81
CA ASN A 235 14.57 -19.96 21.51
C ASN A 235 15.38 -19.67 22.78
N ILE A 236 14.77 -19.04 23.78
CA ILE A 236 15.40 -18.80 25.09
C ILE A 236 15.66 -20.14 25.80
N CYS A 237 14.68 -21.05 25.83
CA CYS A 237 14.87 -22.40 26.37
C CYS A 237 15.96 -23.18 25.62
N LYS A 238 16.03 -23.07 24.29
CA LYS A 238 17.08 -23.70 23.47
C LYS A 238 18.47 -23.16 23.80
N ASN A 239 18.61 -21.86 24.04
CA ASN A 239 19.87 -21.26 24.47
C ASN A 239 20.26 -21.74 25.88
N LEU A 240 19.30 -21.85 26.80
CA LEU A 240 19.52 -22.41 28.13
C LEU A 240 19.93 -23.90 28.10
N ILE A 241 19.41 -24.68 27.15
CA ILE A 241 19.85 -26.05 26.88
C ILE A 241 21.29 -26.07 26.39
N LYS A 242 21.66 -25.21 25.42
CA LYS A 242 23.04 -25.12 24.92
C LYS A 242 24.04 -24.75 26.02
N LEU A 243 23.62 -23.95 26.99
CA LEU A 243 24.42 -23.58 28.16
C LEU A 243 24.40 -24.64 29.27
N GLY A 244 23.64 -25.74 29.09
CA GLY A 244 23.59 -26.86 30.02
C GLY A 244 22.73 -26.62 31.27
N PHE A 245 21.91 -25.57 31.31
CA PHE A 245 21.12 -25.19 32.49
C PHE A 245 19.72 -25.81 32.54
N VAL A 246 19.15 -26.13 31.39
CA VAL A 246 17.76 -26.61 31.25
C VAL A 246 17.73 -27.79 30.28
N SER A 247 16.82 -28.73 30.50
CA SER A 247 16.42 -29.77 29.54
C SER A 247 14.93 -29.63 29.24
N LEU A 248 14.52 -30.05 28.03
CA LEU A 248 13.12 -30.12 27.63
C LEU A 248 12.67 -31.59 27.68
N ILE A 249 11.53 -31.82 28.34
CA ILE A 249 10.85 -33.11 28.45
C ILE A 249 9.55 -33.05 27.65
#